data_AF-A0A6S6QZE4-F1
#
_entry.id   AF-A0A6S6QZE4-F1
#
_cell.length_a   1.000
_cell.length_b   1.000
_cell.length_c   1.000
_cell.angle_alpha   90.00
_cell.angle_beta   90.00
_cell.angle_gamma   90.00
#
_symmetry.space_group_name_H-M   'P 1'
#
loop_
_entity.id
_entity.type
_entity.pdbx_description
1 polymer ?
#
loop_
_entity_poly.entity_id
_entity_poly.type
_entity_poly.pdbx_seq_one_letter_code
_entity_poly.pdbx_strand_id
1 'polypeptide(L)'
;MVIKIKAEREGPPKDRQWRRLNDGMSVEVAGLRFRRHNVVEFIRGADKAGDGRFGIAARREPENPHSPHRTATAVDGWWVRRTLLGGDAREERHLGYLPEWASQECLLGKSPEPQIFVEVYSAYLGQDEFVDVDIIISVERTAEELEELEAERRSKQVVKEARKQCMPGLKILARLAATDGDCEESSEVAVMRDYVQTRCRRLGFQLNTGTFEQFVEAAKGLMPSDQTVLAAARSFAEDDESLDEIFKAALTLARADGDESDGEIALLRKVLSTVRRKRER
;
A
#
# COMPACT_ATOMS: atom_id res chain seq x y z
N MET A 1 -27.24 9.73 -23.77
CA MET A 1 -27.67 8.55 -22.99
C MET A 1 -26.48 8.08 -22.17
N VAL A 2 -26.66 7.78 -20.90
CA VAL A 2 -25.61 7.27 -20.00
C VAL A 2 -25.92 5.82 -19.67
N ILE A 3 -24.97 4.91 -19.87
CA ILE A 3 -25.11 3.50 -19.50
C ILE A 3 -24.04 3.17 -18.46
N LYS A 4 -24.45 2.51 -17.37
CA LYS A 4 -23.54 1.94 -16.38
C LYS A 4 -23.95 0.50 -16.11
N ILE A 5 -23.06 -0.43 -16.43
CA ILE A 5 -23.24 -1.85 -16.11
C ILE A 5 -22.34 -2.25 -14.96
N LYS A 6 -22.83 -3.15 -14.12
CA LYS A 6 -22.07 -3.86 -13.08
C LYS A 6 -22.38 -5.34 -13.22
N ALA A 7 -21.38 -6.21 -13.12
CA ALA A 7 -21.65 -7.63 -13.11
C ALA A 7 -21.84 -8.09 -11.66
N GLU A 8 -23.03 -8.57 -11.31
CA GLU A 8 -23.19 -9.46 -10.18
C GLU A 8 -22.81 -10.87 -10.65
N ARG A 9 -21.54 -11.24 -10.48
CA ARG A 9 -21.08 -12.59 -10.78
C ARG A 9 -20.53 -13.26 -9.54
N GLU A 10 -20.77 -14.56 -9.46
CA GLU A 10 -20.03 -15.44 -8.56
C GLU A 10 -18.54 -15.24 -8.85
N GLY A 11 -17.77 -14.98 -7.79
CA GLY A 11 -16.34 -14.71 -7.91
C GLY A 11 -15.56 -15.89 -8.50
N PRO A 12 -14.22 -15.90 -8.38
CA PRO A 12 -13.44 -16.97 -8.97
C PRO A 12 -13.84 -18.36 -8.40
N PRO A 13 -13.60 -19.46 -9.15
CA PRO A 13 -13.94 -20.81 -8.72
C PRO A 13 -13.45 -21.15 -7.30
N LYS A 14 -14.35 -21.64 -6.44
CA LYS A 14 -14.08 -21.86 -5.00
C LYS A 14 -13.15 -23.04 -4.70
N ASP A 15 -12.88 -23.89 -5.68
CA ASP A 15 -11.99 -25.06 -5.59
C ASP A 15 -10.51 -24.66 -5.61
N ARG A 16 -10.20 -23.38 -5.85
CA ARG A 16 -8.84 -22.86 -5.97
C ARG A 16 -8.58 -21.70 -5.02
N GLN A 17 -7.30 -21.41 -4.82
CA GLN A 17 -6.83 -20.33 -3.96
C GLN A 17 -6.53 -19.10 -4.82
N TRP A 18 -7.18 -17.98 -4.50
CA TRP A 18 -7.14 -16.77 -5.31
C TRP A 18 -6.65 -15.58 -4.50
N ARG A 19 -5.63 -14.90 -5.03
CA ARG A 19 -5.21 -13.59 -4.53
C ARG A 19 -5.88 -12.50 -5.33
N ARG A 20 -6.63 -11.62 -4.66
CA ARG A 20 -7.07 -10.35 -5.27
C ARG A 20 -5.87 -9.40 -5.38
N LEU A 21 -5.66 -8.84 -6.55
CA LEU A 21 -4.69 -7.76 -6.74
C LEU A 21 -5.26 -6.43 -6.22
N ASN A 22 -4.38 -5.45 -6.00
CA ASN A 22 -4.74 -4.10 -5.56
C ASN A 22 -5.64 -4.08 -4.30
N ASP A 23 -5.46 -5.05 -3.40
CA ASP A 23 -6.31 -5.25 -2.22
C ASP A 23 -7.82 -5.34 -2.51
N GLY A 24 -8.16 -5.85 -3.71
CA GLY A 24 -9.54 -5.98 -4.17
C GLY A 24 -10.15 -4.69 -4.70
N MET A 25 -9.40 -3.58 -4.77
CA MET A 25 -9.82 -2.37 -5.46
C MET A 25 -9.83 -2.60 -6.98
N SER A 26 -10.71 -1.89 -7.67
CA SER A 26 -10.79 -1.97 -9.12
C SER A 26 -9.54 -1.41 -9.79
N VAL A 27 -9.31 -1.85 -11.01
CA VAL A 27 -8.24 -1.44 -11.89
C VAL A 27 -8.86 -1.05 -13.23
N GLU A 28 -8.53 0.15 -13.71
CA GLU A 28 -8.96 0.61 -15.03
C GLU A 28 -8.26 -0.21 -16.12
N VAL A 29 -9.02 -0.67 -17.11
CA VAL A 29 -8.48 -1.34 -18.29
C VAL A 29 -7.69 -0.32 -19.13
N ALA A 30 -6.43 -0.63 -19.41
CA ALA A 30 -5.58 0.25 -20.20
C ALA A 30 -5.92 0.18 -21.70
N GLY A 31 -5.79 1.31 -22.39
CA GLY A 31 -5.89 1.37 -23.85
C GLY A 31 -7.31 1.39 -24.42
N LEU A 32 -8.35 1.59 -23.59
CA LEU A 32 -9.75 1.66 -24.03
C LEU A 32 -9.97 2.63 -25.19
N ARG A 33 -9.28 3.78 -25.18
CA ARG A 33 -9.35 4.80 -26.25
C ARG A 33 -9.01 4.25 -27.64
N PHE A 34 -8.09 3.30 -27.74
CA PHE A 34 -7.65 2.70 -29.01
C PHE A 34 -8.63 1.62 -29.50
N ARG A 35 -9.53 1.18 -28.63
CA ARG A 35 -10.54 0.15 -28.88
C ARG A 35 -11.96 0.67 -28.63
N ARG A 36 -12.17 1.99 -28.71
CA ARG A 36 -13.42 2.65 -28.31
C ARG A 36 -14.66 1.99 -28.91
N HIS A 37 -14.63 1.66 -30.20
CA HIS A 37 -15.74 0.97 -30.87
C HIS A 37 -16.10 -0.35 -30.18
N ASN A 38 -15.10 -1.20 -29.90
CA ASN A 38 -15.27 -2.47 -29.19
C ASN A 38 -15.85 -2.27 -27.79
N VAL A 39 -15.39 -1.25 -27.07
CA VAL A 39 -15.87 -0.94 -25.71
C VAL A 39 -17.33 -0.49 -25.72
N VAL A 40 -17.70 0.38 -26.67
CA VAL A 40 -19.10 0.82 -26.86
C VAL A 40 -20.01 -0.36 -27.21
N GLU A 41 -19.57 -1.25 -28.11
CA GLU A 41 -20.33 -2.46 -28.46
C GLU A 41 -20.52 -3.38 -27.27
N PHE A 42 -19.47 -3.61 -26.48
CA PHE A 42 -19.53 -4.40 -25.27
C PHE A 42 -20.51 -3.83 -24.25
N ILE A 43 -20.40 -2.54 -23.90
CA ILE A 43 -21.27 -1.93 -22.87
C ILE A 43 -22.74 -1.98 -23.30
N ARG A 44 -23.05 -1.64 -24.56
CA ARG A 44 -24.42 -1.71 -25.10
C ARG A 44 -24.92 -3.15 -25.23
N GLY A 45 -24.04 -4.07 -25.58
CA GLY A 45 -24.35 -5.49 -25.69
C GLY A 45 -24.68 -6.12 -24.34
N ALA A 46 -23.86 -5.85 -23.34
CA ALA A 46 -24.03 -6.28 -21.96
C ALA A 46 -25.30 -5.70 -21.31
N ASP A 47 -25.55 -4.40 -21.48
CA ASP A 47 -26.77 -3.73 -21.00
C ASP A 47 -28.04 -4.38 -21.56
N LYS A 48 -28.04 -4.74 -22.85
CA LYS A 48 -29.15 -5.45 -23.50
C LYS A 48 -29.26 -6.92 -23.09
N ALA A 49 -28.14 -7.58 -22.81
CA ALA A 49 -28.13 -8.99 -22.43
C ALA A 49 -28.73 -9.21 -21.03
N GLY A 50 -28.53 -8.24 -20.13
CA GLY A 50 -28.95 -8.32 -18.73
C GLY A 50 -27.99 -9.14 -17.86
N ASP A 51 -28.27 -9.16 -16.57
CA ASP A 51 -27.38 -9.73 -15.55
C ASP A 51 -27.07 -11.22 -15.79
N GLY A 52 -25.84 -11.62 -15.47
CA GLY A 52 -25.35 -12.99 -15.66
C GLY A 52 -25.08 -13.40 -17.12
N ARG A 53 -25.42 -12.57 -18.10
CA ARG A 53 -25.30 -12.87 -19.54
C ARG A 53 -24.16 -12.11 -20.23
N PHE A 54 -23.24 -11.56 -19.46
CA PHE A 54 -22.03 -10.91 -19.93
C PHE A 54 -20.89 -11.09 -18.93
N GLY A 55 -19.68 -10.75 -19.35
CA GLY A 55 -18.51 -10.72 -18.48
C GLY A 55 -17.26 -10.30 -19.23
N ILE A 56 -16.11 -10.50 -18.58
CA ILE A 56 -14.80 -10.23 -19.14
C ILE A 56 -13.92 -11.48 -18.93
N ALA A 57 -12.97 -11.69 -19.83
CA ALA A 57 -11.91 -12.69 -19.72
C ALA A 57 -10.55 -12.00 -19.88
N ALA A 58 -9.53 -12.56 -19.22
CA ALA A 58 -8.14 -12.16 -19.38
C ALA A 58 -7.40 -13.21 -20.21
N ARG A 59 -6.60 -12.78 -21.18
CA ARG A 59 -5.82 -13.67 -22.06
C ARG A 59 -4.39 -13.17 -22.18
N ARG A 60 -3.41 -14.02 -21.88
CA ARG A 60 -1.99 -13.66 -22.01
C ARG A 60 -1.59 -13.51 -23.49
N GLU A 61 -0.72 -12.55 -23.76
CA GLU A 61 -0.11 -12.30 -25.07
C GLU A 61 1.41 -12.13 -24.93
N PRO A 62 2.16 -13.21 -24.63
CA PRO A 62 3.61 -13.13 -24.41
C PRO A 62 4.42 -12.72 -25.65
N GLU A 63 3.83 -12.86 -26.83
CA GLU A 63 4.42 -12.45 -28.11
C GLU A 63 4.00 -11.04 -28.53
N ASN A 64 3.34 -10.27 -27.66
CA ASN A 64 2.94 -8.91 -27.97
C ASN A 64 4.19 -8.01 -28.15
N PRO A 65 4.43 -7.47 -29.36
CA PRO A 65 5.65 -6.72 -29.65
C PRO A 65 5.74 -5.37 -28.92
N HIS A 66 4.64 -4.92 -28.32
CA HIS A 66 4.56 -3.67 -27.57
C HIS A 66 4.70 -3.85 -26.05
N SER A 67 4.99 -5.07 -25.58
CA SER A 67 5.24 -5.36 -24.17
C SER A 67 6.72 -5.73 -23.98
N PRO A 68 7.58 -4.79 -23.54
CA PRO A 68 9.02 -5.03 -23.38
C PRO A 68 9.34 -6.22 -22.49
N HIS A 69 8.47 -6.47 -21.50
CA HIS A 69 8.62 -7.55 -20.52
C HIS A 69 7.83 -8.82 -20.86
N ARG A 70 7.20 -8.89 -22.04
CA ARG A 70 6.36 -10.02 -22.49
C ARG A 70 5.26 -10.39 -21.48
N THR A 71 4.77 -9.38 -20.78
CA THR A 71 3.77 -9.54 -19.70
C THR A 71 2.37 -9.17 -20.15
N ALA A 72 2.14 -8.73 -21.39
CA ALA A 72 0.83 -8.27 -21.85
C ALA A 72 -0.29 -9.29 -21.57
N THR A 73 -1.37 -8.78 -20.99
CA THR A 73 -2.62 -9.53 -20.76
C THR A 73 -3.76 -8.73 -21.36
N ALA A 74 -4.33 -9.26 -22.45
CA ALA A 74 -5.51 -8.73 -23.10
C ALA A 74 -6.75 -8.91 -22.23
N VAL A 75 -7.66 -7.96 -22.32
CA VAL A 75 -8.95 -7.95 -21.62
C VAL A 75 -10.05 -7.99 -22.68
N ASP A 76 -10.77 -9.11 -22.72
CA ASP A 76 -11.78 -9.42 -23.72
C ASP A 76 -13.17 -9.45 -23.06
N GLY A 77 -14.07 -8.57 -23.48
CA GLY A 77 -15.46 -8.52 -23.00
C GLY A 77 -16.36 -9.40 -23.84
N TRP A 78 -17.30 -10.10 -23.21
CA TRP A 78 -18.26 -10.96 -23.91
C TRP A 78 -19.68 -10.75 -23.38
N TRP A 79 -20.67 -11.01 -24.23
CA TRP A 79 -22.09 -11.00 -23.87
C TRP A 79 -22.88 -11.99 -24.73
N VAL A 80 -24.07 -12.38 -24.25
CA VAL A 80 -24.97 -13.28 -24.97
C VAL A 80 -26.06 -12.48 -25.66
N ARG A 81 -26.18 -12.68 -26.98
CA ARG A 81 -27.24 -12.12 -27.81
C ARG A 81 -28.23 -13.22 -28.20
N ARG A 82 -29.53 -12.93 -28.11
CA ARG A 82 -30.56 -13.79 -28.71
C ARG A 82 -30.53 -13.66 -30.23
N THR A 83 -30.44 -14.79 -30.92
CA THR A 83 -30.50 -14.89 -32.37
C THR A 83 -31.94 -14.83 -32.86
N LEU A 84 -32.14 -14.57 -34.16
CA LEU A 84 -33.48 -14.46 -34.77
C LEU A 84 -34.27 -15.77 -34.71
N LEU A 85 -33.60 -16.91 -34.58
CA LEU A 85 -34.20 -18.24 -34.43
C LEU A 85 -34.39 -18.64 -32.95
N GLY A 86 -34.24 -17.71 -32.01
CA GLY A 86 -34.45 -17.96 -30.58
C GLY A 86 -33.28 -18.64 -29.85
N GLY A 87 -32.17 -18.95 -30.54
CA GLY A 87 -30.95 -19.47 -29.92
C GLY A 87 -30.07 -18.37 -29.30
N ASP A 88 -29.10 -18.76 -28.49
CA ASP A 88 -28.14 -17.85 -27.86
C ASP A 88 -26.79 -17.87 -28.61
N ALA A 89 -26.24 -16.68 -28.89
CA ALA A 89 -24.92 -16.51 -29.48
C ALA A 89 -24.05 -15.65 -28.57
N ARG A 90 -22.81 -16.10 -28.31
CA ARG A 90 -21.82 -15.31 -27.56
C ARG A 90 -21.06 -14.40 -28.52
N GLU A 91 -21.08 -13.12 -28.23
CA GLU A 91 -20.25 -12.11 -28.88
C GLU A 91 -19.06 -11.79 -27.99
N GLU A 92 -17.90 -11.53 -28.59
CA GLU A 92 -16.67 -11.19 -27.86
C GLU A 92 -15.94 -10.03 -28.53
N ARG A 93 -15.37 -9.15 -27.72
CA ARG A 93 -14.65 -7.95 -28.14
C ARG A 93 -13.45 -7.68 -27.25
N HIS A 94 -12.31 -7.48 -27.89
CA HIS A 94 -11.11 -7.04 -27.20
C HIS A 94 -11.22 -5.57 -26.78
N LEU A 95 -11.21 -5.32 -25.48
CA LEU A 95 -11.46 -4.00 -24.87
C LEU A 95 -10.16 -3.23 -24.66
N GLY A 96 -9.09 -3.92 -24.30
CA GLY A 96 -7.81 -3.31 -23.93
C GLY A 96 -6.91 -4.30 -23.22
N TYR A 97 -6.08 -3.80 -22.32
CA TYR A 97 -5.10 -4.60 -21.58
C TYR A 97 -5.17 -4.33 -20.09
N LEU A 98 -4.66 -5.27 -19.29
CA LEU A 98 -4.29 -4.93 -17.92
C LEU A 98 -3.20 -3.85 -17.94
N PRO A 99 -3.24 -2.87 -17.03
CA PRO A 99 -2.09 -1.98 -16.81
C PRO A 99 -0.82 -2.80 -16.54
N GLU A 100 0.33 -2.27 -16.97
CA GLU A 100 1.60 -3.01 -16.93
C GLU A 100 1.93 -3.58 -15.55
N TRP A 101 1.78 -2.77 -14.50
CA TRP A 101 2.02 -3.20 -13.12
C TRP A 101 1.12 -4.37 -12.72
N ALA A 102 -0.16 -4.36 -13.11
CA ALA A 102 -1.11 -5.41 -12.77
C ALA A 102 -0.79 -6.69 -13.53
N SER A 103 -0.38 -6.55 -14.79
CA SER A 103 0.02 -7.67 -15.63
C SER A 103 1.31 -8.32 -15.14
N GLN A 104 2.28 -7.52 -14.67
CA GLN A 104 3.50 -8.02 -14.02
C GLN A 104 3.18 -8.73 -12.70
N GLU A 105 2.35 -8.13 -11.84
CA GLU A 105 1.90 -8.74 -10.58
C GLU A 105 1.19 -10.08 -10.78
N CYS A 106 0.41 -10.23 -11.87
CA CYS A 106 -0.21 -11.52 -12.21
C CYS A 106 0.83 -12.64 -12.36
N LEU A 107 2.00 -12.31 -12.90
CA LEU A 107 3.10 -13.24 -13.16
C LEU A 107 4.05 -13.43 -11.97
N LEU A 108 3.91 -12.65 -10.91
CA LEU A 108 4.67 -12.84 -9.69
C LEU A 108 4.13 -14.06 -8.93
N GLY A 109 4.84 -15.18 -9.03
CA GLY A 109 4.51 -16.40 -8.29
C GLY A 109 5.35 -17.59 -8.75
N LYS A 110 5.13 -18.72 -8.11
CA LYS A 110 5.79 -20.00 -8.41
C LYS A 110 5.17 -20.69 -9.63
N SER A 111 3.95 -20.31 -10.04
CA SER A 111 3.29 -20.87 -11.23
C SER A 111 3.82 -20.26 -12.53
N PRO A 112 4.27 -21.07 -13.51
CA PRO A 112 4.74 -20.56 -14.82
C PRO A 112 3.59 -20.00 -15.67
N GLU A 113 2.37 -20.48 -15.46
CA GLU A 113 1.16 -20.07 -16.16
C GLU A 113 0.03 -19.81 -15.14
N PRO A 114 0.09 -18.68 -14.42
CA PRO A 114 -0.92 -18.35 -13.43
C PRO A 114 -2.27 -18.14 -14.11
N GLN A 115 -3.33 -18.71 -13.55
CA GLN A 115 -4.68 -18.43 -13.99
C GLN A 115 -5.09 -17.05 -13.50
N ILE A 116 -5.62 -16.24 -14.41
CA ILE A 116 -6.05 -14.87 -14.14
C ILE A 116 -7.56 -14.83 -14.32
N PHE A 117 -8.26 -14.46 -13.25
CA PHE A 117 -9.70 -14.23 -13.25
C PHE A 117 -9.98 -12.74 -13.15
N VAL A 118 -10.94 -12.26 -13.94
CA VAL A 118 -11.32 -10.85 -14.00
C VAL A 118 -12.83 -10.69 -13.88
N GLU A 119 -13.25 -9.74 -13.07
CA GLU A 119 -14.66 -9.40 -12.82
C GLU A 119 -14.91 -7.96 -13.26
N VAL A 120 -16.09 -7.68 -13.82
CA VAL A 120 -16.50 -6.30 -14.13
C VAL A 120 -16.89 -5.62 -12.83
N TYR A 121 -16.11 -4.64 -12.38
CA TYR A 121 -16.50 -3.77 -11.27
C TYR A 121 -17.49 -2.71 -11.74
N SER A 122 -17.13 -2.02 -12.83
CA SER A 122 -18.04 -1.15 -13.57
C SER A 122 -17.60 -0.99 -15.01
N ALA A 123 -18.56 -0.83 -15.92
CA ALA A 123 -18.28 -0.25 -17.22
C ALA A 123 -19.27 0.89 -17.50
N TYR A 124 -18.75 2.01 -17.97
CA TYR A 124 -19.46 3.27 -18.12
C TYR A 124 -19.35 3.79 -19.55
N LEU A 125 -20.50 4.20 -20.10
CA LEU A 125 -20.60 4.92 -21.37
C LEU A 125 -21.32 6.25 -21.13
N GLY A 126 -20.58 7.34 -21.25
CA GLY A 126 -21.06 8.71 -21.10
C GLY A 126 -21.74 9.27 -22.35
N GLN A 127 -22.32 10.47 -22.22
CA GLN A 127 -23.02 11.15 -23.33
C GLN A 127 -22.06 11.56 -24.46
N ASP A 128 -20.83 11.97 -24.11
CA ASP A 128 -19.77 12.32 -25.07
C ASP A 128 -19.01 11.09 -25.58
N GLU A 129 -19.63 9.91 -25.49
CA GLU A 129 -19.01 8.61 -25.81
C GLU A 129 -17.67 8.40 -25.06
N PHE A 130 -17.53 9.03 -23.89
CA PHE A 130 -16.51 8.69 -22.90
C PHE A 130 -16.76 7.26 -22.44
N VAL A 131 -15.70 6.45 -22.42
CA VAL A 131 -15.77 5.05 -22.00
C VAL A 131 -14.79 4.81 -20.88
N ASP A 132 -15.23 4.03 -19.91
CA ASP A 132 -14.42 3.59 -18.77
C ASP A 132 -14.82 2.16 -18.41
N VAL A 133 -13.83 1.33 -18.08
CA VAL A 133 -14.01 -0.07 -17.72
C VAL A 133 -13.07 -0.40 -16.57
N ASP A 134 -13.66 -0.60 -15.42
CA ASP A 134 -13.00 -1.00 -14.18
C ASP A 134 -13.23 -2.49 -13.93
N ILE A 135 -12.16 -3.20 -13.58
CA ILE A 135 -12.20 -4.63 -13.28
C ILE A 135 -11.55 -4.96 -11.94
N ILE A 136 -12.00 -6.04 -11.30
CA ILE A 136 -11.29 -6.67 -10.18
C ILE A 136 -10.49 -7.83 -10.76
N ILE A 137 -9.23 -7.95 -10.35
CA ILE A 137 -8.31 -8.99 -10.83
C ILE A 137 -8.02 -9.94 -9.68
N SER A 138 -8.23 -11.23 -9.92
CA SER A 138 -7.83 -12.31 -9.01
C SER A 138 -6.89 -13.25 -9.72
N VAL A 139 -5.84 -13.69 -9.04
CA VAL A 139 -4.83 -14.57 -9.64
C VAL A 139 -4.67 -15.81 -8.78
N GLU A 140 -4.64 -16.96 -9.43
CA GLU A 140 -4.43 -18.24 -8.75
C GLU A 140 -3.04 -18.28 -8.12
N ARG A 141 -2.98 -18.70 -6.86
CA ARG A 141 -1.76 -18.86 -6.08
C ARG A 141 -1.82 -20.17 -5.32
N THR A 142 -0.68 -20.74 -5.00
CA THR A 142 -0.61 -21.86 -4.07
C THR A 142 -0.91 -21.37 -2.65
N ALA A 143 -1.37 -22.29 -1.78
CA ALA A 143 -1.62 -21.97 -0.38
C ALA A 143 -0.34 -21.45 0.34
N GLU A 144 0.81 -22.04 0.02
CA GLU A 144 2.12 -21.61 0.52
C GLU A 144 2.44 -20.16 0.11
N GLU A 145 2.23 -19.79 -1.16
CA GLU A 145 2.46 -18.41 -1.61
C GLU A 145 1.52 -17.40 -0.93
N LEU A 146 0.26 -17.77 -0.71
CA LEU A 146 -0.67 -16.91 0.01
C LEU A 146 -0.24 -16.71 1.46
N GLU A 147 0.20 -17.77 2.13
CA GLU A 147 0.71 -17.69 3.50
C GLU A 147 1.98 -16.84 3.59
N GLU A 148 2.92 -17.01 2.66
CA GLU A 148 4.14 -16.19 2.53
C GLU A 148 3.79 -14.70 2.36
N LEU A 149 2.85 -14.38 1.45
CA LEU A 149 2.41 -12.99 1.19
C LEU A 149 1.66 -12.39 2.38
N GLU A 150 0.83 -13.17 3.08
CA GLU A 150 0.16 -12.72 4.29
C GLU A 150 1.15 -12.52 5.44
N ALA A 151 2.14 -13.38 5.59
CA ALA A 151 3.24 -13.19 6.53
C ALA A 151 4.04 -11.92 6.20
N GLU A 152 4.34 -11.67 4.93
CA GLU A 152 5.03 -10.45 4.49
C GLU A 152 4.19 -9.19 4.77
N ARG A 153 2.88 -9.23 4.48
CA ARG A 153 1.95 -8.12 4.78
C ARG A 153 1.87 -7.85 6.27
N ARG A 154 1.73 -8.90 7.09
CA ARG A 154 1.74 -8.79 8.55
C ARG A 154 3.05 -8.17 9.03
N SER A 155 4.19 -8.65 8.52
CA SER A 155 5.51 -8.11 8.83
C SER A 155 5.62 -6.61 8.48
N LYS A 156 5.24 -6.23 7.26
CA LYS A 156 5.22 -4.82 6.80
C LYS A 156 4.30 -3.95 7.67
N GLN A 157 3.15 -4.48 8.08
CA GLN A 157 2.22 -3.77 8.96
C GLN A 157 2.81 -3.58 10.36
N VAL A 158 3.45 -4.60 10.93
CA VAL A 158 4.15 -4.51 12.21
C VAL A 158 5.26 -3.46 12.14
N VAL A 159 6.09 -3.47 11.09
CA VAL A 159 7.14 -2.46 10.87
C VAL A 159 6.53 -1.05 10.77
N LYS A 160 5.44 -0.88 10.01
CA LYS A 160 4.76 0.41 9.85
C LYS A 160 4.23 0.95 11.17
N GLU A 161 3.57 0.11 11.97
CA GLU A 161 3.03 0.53 13.26
C GLU A 161 4.16 0.80 14.25
N ALA A 162 5.17 -0.06 14.33
CA ALA A 162 6.34 0.17 15.17
C ALA A 162 7.05 1.48 14.82
N ARG A 163 7.22 1.79 13.52
CA ARG A 163 7.76 3.07 13.06
C ARG A 163 6.92 4.23 13.57
N LYS A 164 5.60 4.17 13.41
CA LYS A 164 4.67 5.20 13.88
C LYS A 164 4.79 5.43 15.39
N GLN A 165 4.94 4.37 16.16
CA GLN A 165 5.06 4.43 17.62
C GLN A 165 6.43 4.96 18.07
N CYS A 166 7.52 4.66 17.37
CA CYS A 166 8.88 5.06 17.76
C CYS A 166 9.27 6.45 17.26
N MET A 167 8.80 6.84 16.07
CA MET A 167 9.27 8.02 15.35
C MET A 167 9.13 9.35 16.12
N PRO A 168 8.07 9.61 16.91
CA PRO A 168 8.00 10.86 17.66
C PRO A 168 9.13 11.04 18.68
N GLY A 169 9.48 9.98 19.43
CA GLY A 169 10.61 10.04 20.37
C GLY A 169 11.95 10.09 19.66
N LEU A 170 12.12 9.33 18.57
CA LEU A 170 13.32 9.40 17.72
C LEU A 170 13.57 10.80 17.17
N LYS A 171 12.51 11.55 16.80
CA LYS A 171 12.64 12.94 16.35
C LYS A 171 13.13 13.87 17.46
N ILE A 172 12.72 13.63 18.70
CA ILE A 172 13.22 14.39 19.86
C ILE A 172 14.70 14.08 20.06
N LEU A 173 15.09 12.80 20.09
CA LEU A 173 16.47 12.37 20.29
C LEU A 173 17.40 12.83 19.15
N ALA A 174 16.98 12.69 17.89
CA ALA A 174 17.77 13.13 16.74
C ALA A 174 17.97 14.66 16.71
N ARG A 175 16.98 15.43 17.18
CA ARG A 175 17.14 16.88 17.32
C ARG A 175 18.05 17.24 18.50
N LEU A 176 17.98 16.48 19.59
CA LEU A 176 18.85 16.67 20.75
C LEU A 176 20.31 16.49 20.34
N ALA A 177 20.63 15.36 19.69
CA ALA A 177 21.94 15.06 19.12
C ALA A 177 22.45 16.18 18.17
N ALA A 178 21.57 16.65 17.29
CA ALA A 178 21.91 17.73 16.36
C ALA A 178 22.05 19.14 17.00
N THR A 179 21.96 19.27 18.33
CA THR A 179 22.08 20.57 19.01
C THR A 179 23.53 21.05 19.03
N ASP A 180 24.48 20.13 19.13
CA ASP A 180 25.90 20.46 19.31
C ASP A 180 26.68 20.48 17.98
N GLY A 181 25.97 20.30 16.86
CA GLY A 181 26.46 20.53 15.51
C GLY A 181 26.84 19.27 14.73
N ASP A 182 27.04 18.15 15.40
CA ASP A 182 27.38 16.84 14.80
C ASP A 182 26.46 15.75 15.37
N CYS A 183 25.80 14.98 14.50
CA CYS A 183 24.91 13.87 14.88
C CYS A 183 25.46 12.53 14.34
N GLU A 184 26.78 12.40 14.28
CA GLU A 184 27.47 11.25 13.68
C GLU A 184 28.20 10.38 14.70
N GLU A 185 28.12 10.72 15.98
CA GLU A 185 28.78 9.93 17.01
C GLU A 185 28.11 8.55 17.16
N SER A 186 28.95 7.51 17.18
CA SER A 186 28.49 6.12 17.29
C SER A 186 27.76 5.86 18.62
N SER A 187 28.04 6.65 19.65
CA SER A 187 27.40 6.65 20.97
C SER A 187 25.94 7.09 20.88
N GLU A 188 25.65 8.22 20.22
CA GLU A 188 24.29 8.76 20.05
C GLU A 188 23.40 7.83 19.23
N VAL A 189 23.95 7.27 18.14
CA VAL A 189 23.27 6.27 17.32
C VAL A 189 22.95 5.03 18.15
N ALA A 190 23.84 4.62 19.05
CA ALA A 190 23.59 3.50 19.95
C ALA A 190 22.44 3.80 20.94
N VAL A 191 22.36 5.02 21.48
CA VAL A 191 21.25 5.43 22.37
C VAL A 191 19.91 5.46 21.62
N MET A 192 19.88 6.01 20.40
CA MET A 192 18.67 6.01 19.57
C MET A 192 18.23 4.59 19.21
N ARG A 193 19.18 3.70 18.91
CA ARG A 193 18.90 2.27 18.65
C ARG A 193 18.31 1.60 19.90
N ASP A 194 18.90 1.82 21.08
CA ASP A 194 18.42 1.25 22.34
C ASP A 194 17.00 1.73 22.68
N TYR A 195 16.71 3.01 22.45
CA TYR A 195 15.35 3.55 22.59
C TYR A 195 14.34 2.80 21.70
N VAL A 196 14.64 2.61 20.42
CA VAL A 196 13.75 1.87 19.50
C VAL A 196 13.56 0.43 19.96
N GLN A 197 14.65 -0.23 20.36
CA GLN A 197 14.61 -1.62 20.80
C GLN A 197 13.78 -1.79 22.08
N THR A 198 14.00 -0.93 23.08
CA THR A 198 13.26 -0.92 24.34
C THR A 198 11.77 -0.68 24.10
N ARG A 199 11.44 0.34 23.30
CA ARG A 199 10.06 0.67 22.98
C ARG A 199 9.36 -0.42 22.17
N CYS A 200 10.03 -1.00 21.18
CA CYS A 200 9.48 -2.12 20.41
C CYS A 200 9.23 -3.33 21.31
N ARG A 201 10.16 -3.67 22.21
CA ARG A 201 9.99 -4.76 23.16
C ARG A 201 8.77 -4.55 24.07
N ARG A 202 8.60 -3.33 24.62
CA ARG A 202 7.45 -3.00 25.47
C ARG A 202 6.12 -3.14 24.72
N LEU A 203 6.07 -2.64 23.48
CA LEU A 203 4.87 -2.70 22.64
C LEU A 203 4.64 -4.06 21.98
N GLY A 204 5.50 -5.05 22.25
CA GLY A 204 5.38 -6.40 21.69
C GLY A 204 5.76 -6.53 20.21
N PHE A 205 6.47 -5.54 19.64
CA PHE A 205 6.95 -5.61 18.27
C PHE A 205 8.24 -6.42 18.18
N GLN A 206 8.23 -7.46 17.33
CA GLN A 206 9.40 -8.26 17.00
C GLN A 206 9.96 -7.79 15.65
N LEU A 207 11.01 -6.98 15.69
CA LEU A 207 11.68 -6.45 14.49
C LEU A 207 13.10 -7.00 14.38
N ASN A 208 13.63 -7.07 13.17
CA ASN A 208 15.04 -7.38 12.95
C ASN A 208 15.93 -6.15 13.21
N THR A 209 17.22 -6.39 13.50
CA THR A 209 18.19 -5.34 13.82
C THR A 209 18.30 -4.27 12.72
N GLY A 210 18.26 -4.68 11.44
CA GLY A 210 18.34 -3.74 10.31
C GLY A 210 17.15 -2.76 10.25
N THR A 211 15.98 -3.13 10.77
CA THR A 211 14.82 -2.23 10.82
C THR A 211 15.04 -1.10 11.84
N PHE A 212 15.71 -1.38 12.96
CA PHE A 212 16.03 -0.34 13.94
C PHE A 212 16.93 0.73 13.34
N GLU A 213 17.95 0.32 12.58
CA GLU A 213 18.86 1.24 11.89
C GLU A 213 18.12 2.10 10.87
N GLN A 214 17.22 1.52 10.09
CA GLN A 214 16.37 2.27 9.17
C GLN A 214 15.52 3.34 9.87
N PHE A 215 15.06 3.08 11.11
CA PHE A 215 14.29 4.07 11.86
C PHE A 215 15.17 5.23 12.32
N VAL A 216 16.38 4.93 12.83
CA VAL A 216 17.35 5.93 13.27
C VAL A 216 17.78 6.80 12.09
N GLU A 217 18.19 6.19 10.97
CA GLU A 217 18.57 6.89 9.74
C GLU A 217 17.43 7.77 9.21
N ALA A 218 16.20 7.27 9.21
CA ALA A 218 15.05 8.06 8.80
C ALA A 218 14.79 9.27 9.72
N ALA A 219 15.06 9.17 11.02
CA ALA A 219 14.90 10.28 11.95
C ALA A 219 16.00 11.33 11.77
N LYS A 220 17.26 10.90 11.61
CA LYS A 220 18.41 11.76 11.34
C LYS A 220 18.29 12.50 10.01
N GLY A 221 18.00 11.77 8.92
CA GLY A 221 17.87 12.36 7.59
C GLY A 221 16.76 13.40 7.45
N LEU A 222 15.79 13.41 8.37
CA LEU A 222 14.74 14.43 8.41
C LEU A 222 15.17 15.74 9.09
N MET A 223 16.33 15.77 9.78
CA MET A 223 16.85 16.93 10.52
C MET A 223 15.74 17.69 11.26
N PRO A 224 15.12 17.09 12.29
CA PRO A 224 13.82 17.52 12.79
C PRO A 224 13.86 18.97 13.30
N SER A 225 13.03 19.84 12.74
CA SER A 225 12.91 21.21 13.24
C SER A 225 12.34 21.25 14.66
N ASP A 226 12.59 22.34 15.39
CA ASP A 226 11.95 22.63 16.68
C ASP A 226 10.42 22.43 16.61
N GLN A 227 9.76 22.92 15.55
CA GLN A 227 8.32 22.75 15.39
C GLN A 227 7.90 21.28 15.30
N THR A 228 8.70 20.47 14.59
CA THR A 228 8.46 19.02 14.46
C THR A 228 8.63 18.30 15.79
N VAL A 229 9.63 18.69 16.57
CA VAL A 229 9.87 18.17 17.92
C VAL A 229 8.72 18.50 18.86
N LEU A 230 8.19 19.73 18.85
CA LEU A 230 7.06 20.10 19.70
C LEU A 230 5.77 19.40 19.28
N ALA A 231 5.58 19.16 17.99
CA ALA A 231 4.46 18.35 17.50
C ALA A 231 4.58 16.89 17.98
N ALA A 232 5.78 16.31 17.93
CA ALA A 232 6.07 14.98 18.47
C ALA A 232 5.87 14.92 20.00
N ALA A 233 6.32 15.93 20.75
CA ALA A 233 6.14 16.00 22.21
C ALA A 233 4.66 15.90 22.61
N ARG A 234 3.74 16.48 21.83
CA ARG A 234 2.30 16.42 22.11
C ARG A 234 1.73 15.01 22.04
N SER A 235 2.32 14.09 21.26
CA SER A 235 1.82 12.71 21.19
C SER A 235 2.09 11.90 22.47
N PHE A 236 2.92 12.42 23.38
CA PHE A 236 3.23 11.82 24.67
C PHE A 236 2.43 12.42 25.83
N ALA A 237 1.51 13.35 25.56
CA ALA A 237 0.72 14.01 26.60
C ALA A 237 -0.08 13.02 27.44
N GLU A 238 -0.52 11.90 26.88
CA GLU A 238 -1.39 10.93 27.56
C GLU A 238 -0.67 9.64 27.95
N ASP A 239 0.65 9.55 27.71
CA ASP A 239 1.43 8.33 27.91
C ASP A 239 2.68 8.63 28.75
N ASP A 240 2.51 8.55 30.08
CA ASP A 240 3.57 8.80 31.08
C ASP A 240 4.76 7.85 30.93
N GLU A 241 4.51 6.59 30.60
CA GLU A 241 5.55 5.58 30.45
C GLU A 241 6.41 5.89 29.22
N SER A 242 5.79 6.23 28.10
CA SER A 242 6.52 6.68 26.90
C SER A 242 7.32 7.96 27.15
N LEU A 243 6.78 8.88 27.95
CA LEU A 243 7.48 10.12 28.30
C LEU A 243 8.73 9.80 29.12
N ASP A 244 8.61 8.96 30.15
CA ASP A 244 9.74 8.52 30.99
C ASP A 244 10.82 7.82 30.15
N GLU A 245 10.44 6.91 29.24
CA GLU A 245 11.36 6.26 28.31
C GLU A 245 12.19 7.27 27.49
N ILE A 246 11.53 8.29 26.94
CA ILE A 246 12.20 9.30 26.10
C ILE A 246 13.11 10.19 26.93
N PHE A 247 12.70 10.59 28.13
CA PHE A 247 13.55 11.40 29.00
C PHE A 247 14.76 10.61 29.49
N LYS A 248 14.62 9.32 29.81
CA LYS A 248 15.76 8.46 30.12
C LYS A 248 16.73 8.38 28.94
N ALA A 249 16.24 8.10 27.74
CA ALA A 249 17.06 8.05 26.54
C ALA A 249 17.73 9.40 26.24
N ALA A 250 17.00 10.51 26.39
CA ALA A 250 17.52 11.85 26.17
C ALA A 250 18.63 12.22 27.15
N LEU A 251 18.48 11.86 28.44
CA LEU A 251 19.52 12.08 29.44
C LEU A 251 20.76 11.21 29.19
N THR A 252 20.57 9.97 28.71
CA THR A 252 21.71 9.14 28.30
C THR A 252 22.41 9.73 27.08
N LEU A 253 21.65 10.27 26.11
CA LEU A 253 22.19 10.89 24.91
C LEU A 253 22.98 12.16 25.25
N ALA A 254 22.42 13.09 26.03
CA ALA A 254 23.08 14.32 26.46
C ALA A 254 24.33 14.09 27.34
N ARG A 255 24.52 12.88 27.86
CA ARG A 255 25.70 12.48 28.65
C ARG A 255 26.69 11.66 27.86
N ALA A 256 26.37 11.28 26.62
CA ALA A 256 27.25 10.50 25.77
C ALA A 256 28.59 11.23 25.55
N ASP A 257 28.54 12.56 25.49
CA ASP A 257 29.67 13.42 25.15
C ASP A 257 30.33 14.06 26.40
N GLY A 258 29.89 13.65 27.59
CA GLY A 258 30.55 13.95 28.87
C GLY A 258 29.94 15.10 29.68
N ASP A 259 29.20 16.03 29.07
CA ASP A 259 28.49 17.12 29.75
C ASP A 259 27.19 17.49 29.02
N GLU A 260 26.15 17.86 29.76
CA GLU A 260 24.85 18.29 29.22
C GLU A 260 24.95 19.74 28.68
N SER A 261 24.64 19.96 27.40
CA SER A 261 24.74 21.29 26.79
C SER A 261 23.56 22.20 27.16
N ASP A 262 23.79 23.52 27.27
CA ASP A 262 22.71 24.49 27.57
C ASP A 262 21.56 24.41 26.54
N GLY A 263 21.90 24.10 25.29
CA GLY A 263 20.93 23.92 24.20
C GLY A 263 20.05 22.69 24.39
N GLU A 264 20.66 21.57 24.78
CA GLU A 264 19.97 20.31 25.07
C GLU A 264 19.01 20.46 26.26
N ILE A 265 19.48 21.07 27.35
CA ILE A 265 18.67 21.36 28.53
C ILE A 265 17.49 22.27 28.16
N ALA A 266 17.72 23.31 27.34
CA ALA A 266 16.67 24.20 26.88
C ALA A 266 15.62 23.46 26.03
N LEU A 267 16.05 22.55 25.13
CA LEU A 267 15.16 21.75 24.31
C LEU A 267 14.29 20.81 25.17
N LEU A 268 14.88 20.10 26.12
CA LEU A 268 14.15 19.19 27.01
C LEU A 268 13.13 19.91 27.89
N ARG A 269 13.45 21.11 28.39
CA ARG A 269 12.50 21.97 29.10
C ARG A 269 11.33 22.39 28.20
N LYS A 270 11.59 22.67 26.93
CA LYS A 270 10.57 23.03 25.93
C LYS A 270 9.65 21.85 25.61
N VAL A 271 10.19 20.64 25.49
CA VAL A 271 9.43 19.39 25.34
C VAL A 271 8.52 19.18 26.54
N LEU A 272 9.07 19.23 27.76
CA LEU A 272 8.31 19.00 28.99
C LEU A 272 7.17 20.01 29.19
N SER A 273 7.45 21.30 28.98
CA SER A 273 6.43 22.36 29.08
C SER A 273 5.33 22.21 28.03
N THR A 274 5.65 21.71 26.84
CA THR A 274 4.67 21.43 25.79
C THR A 274 3.75 20.27 26.16
N VAL A 275 4.31 19.19 26.73
CA VAL A 275 3.54 18.04 27.23
C VAL A 275 2.58 18.47 28.34
N ARG A 276 3.08 19.23 29.34
CA ARG A 276 2.26 19.75 30.46
C ARG A 276 1.10 20.62 29.97
N ARG A 277 1.38 21.60 29.10
CA ARG A 277 0.34 22.49 28.54
C ARG A 277 -0.74 21.72 27.78
N LYS A 278 -0.38 20.59 27.15
CA LYS A 278 -1.36 19.75 26.43
C LYS A 278 -2.23 18.94 27.39
N ARG A 279 -1.74 18.53 28.56
CA ARG A 279 -2.53 17.85 29.61
C ARG A 279 -3.54 18.76 30.29
N GLU A 280 -3.23 20.04 30.38
CA GLU A 280 -4.09 21.05 31.02
C GLU A 280 -5.28 21.50 30.15
N ARG A 281 -5.36 21.03 28.89
CA ARG A 281 -6.41 21.40 27.91
C ARG A 281 -7.32 20.24 27.60
#